data_AF-A0A1H6RRE9-F1
#
_entry.id   AF-A0A1H6RRE9-F1
#
_cell.length_a   1.000
_cell.length_b   1.000
_cell.length_c   1.000
_cell.angle_alpha   90.00
_cell.angle_beta   90.00
_cell.angle_gamma   90.00
#
_symmetry.space_group_name_H-M   'P 1'
#
loop_
_entity.id
_entity.type
_entity.pdbx_description
1 polymer ?
#
loop_
_entity_poly.entity_id
_entity_poly.type
_entity_poly.pdbx_seq_one_letter_code
_entity_poly.pdbx_strand_id
1 'polypeptide(L)'
;MLNFNELLPKDKRRRYRWTMDFPSSVLLFLLTLLEVNYLFICIVFASSTVISLFFYGLLNEKKNYSFTDWLADSLILYSLTSLQVLAITPVLKDFIGISFENSYYANIYSILLSIAVIYIFWYLVLKIQQRFFKNKHNWKWSISGMINSSTNFENWNAE
;
A
#
# COMPACT_ATOMS: atom_id res chain seq x y z
N MET A 1 25.81 14.33 -0.31
CA MET A 1 24.36 14.05 -0.15
C MET A 1 24.11 13.88 1.34
N LEU A 2 23.18 14.64 1.93
CA LEU A 2 22.79 14.46 3.35
C LEU A 2 22.14 13.09 3.56
N ASN A 3 22.39 12.48 4.72
CA ASN A 3 21.76 11.20 5.08
C ASN A 3 20.25 11.38 5.25
N PHE A 4 19.47 10.34 4.99
CA PHE A 4 18.00 10.41 5.08
C PHE A 4 17.52 10.81 6.48
N ASN A 5 18.31 10.50 7.52
CA ASN A 5 18.00 10.85 8.91
C ASN A 5 18.16 12.34 9.21
N GLU A 6 19.04 13.03 8.48
CA GLU A 6 19.40 14.45 8.67
C GLU A 6 18.46 15.41 7.92
N LEU A 7 17.61 14.90 7.03
CA LEU A 7 16.69 15.72 6.24
C LEU A 7 15.48 16.19 7.07
N LEU A 8 14.99 17.40 6.78
CA LEU A 8 13.70 17.86 7.29
C LEU A 8 12.57 16.94 6.81
N PRO A 9 11.48 16.77 7.59
CA PRO A 9 10.32 15.94 7.21
C PRO A 9 9.77 16.21 5.80
N LYS A 10 9.71 17.50 5.42
CA LYS A 10 9.25 17.93 4.09
C LYS A 10 10.17 17.42 2.98
N ASP A 11 11.48 17.45 3.20
CA ASP A 11 12.47 17.01 2.23
C ASP A 11 12.57 15.48 2.16
N LYS A 12 12.40 14.77 3.29
CA LYS A 12 12.27 13.29 3.29
C LYS A 12 11.09 12.85 2.42
N ARG A 13 9.92 13.48 2.59
CA ARG A 13 8.72 13.19 1.80
C ARG A 13 8.91 13.52 0.31
N ARG A 14 9.49 14.68 0.01
CA ARG A 14 9.80 15.06 -1.38
C ARG A 14 10.73 14.03 -2.00
N ARG A 15 11.84 13.71 -1.35
CA ARG A 15 12.81 12.72 -1.85
C ARG A 15 12.13 11.37 -2.06
N TYR A 16 11.41 10.85 -1.07
CA TYR A 16 10.68 9.58 -1.16
C TYR A 16 9.69 9.56 -2.33
N ARG A 17 8.89 10.63 -2.50
CA ARG A 17 7.93 10.72 -3.59
C ARG A 17 8.62 10.64 -4.95
N TRP A 18 9.76 11.32 -5.12
CA TRP A 18 10.51 11.33 -6.37
C TRP A 18 11.30 10.04 -6.61
N THR A 19 11.78 9.36 -5.56
CA THR A 19 12.61 8.15 -5.70
C THR A 19 11.80 6.86 -5.69
N MET A 20 10.63 6.83 -5.06
CA MET A 20 9.85 5.61 -4.85
C MET A 20 8.40 5.72 -5.35
N ASP A 21 7.60 6.66 -4.85
CA ASP A 21 6.16 6.73 -5.22
C ASP A 21 5.92 7.01 -6.69
N PHE A 22 6.64 7.98 -7.25
CA PHE A 22 6.45 8.37 -8.64
C PHE A 22 6.92 7.25 -9.59
N PRO A 23 8.14 6.68 -9.44
CA PRO A 23 8.54 5.52 -10.23
C PRO A 23 7.62 4.31 -10.09
N SER A 24 7.14 3.99 -8.88
CA SER A 24 6.24 2.85 -8.66
C SER A 24 4.86 3.08 -9.29
N SER A 25 4.34 4.30 -9.25
CA SER A 25 3.09 4.67 -9.90
C SER A 25 3.20 4.59 -11.43
N VAL A 26 4.31 5.08 -11.99
CA VAL A 26 4.60 4.98 -13.44
C VAL A 26 4.76 3.51 -13.84
N LEU A 27 5.45 2.70 -13.04
CA LEU A 27 5.60 1.26 -13.27
C LEU A 27 4.23 0.57 -13.29
N LEU A 28 3.37 0.80 -12.30
CA LEU A 28 2.03 0.21 -12.24
C LEU A 28 1.18 0.60 -13.45
N PHE A 29 1.25 1.86 -13.88
CA PHE A 29 0.56 2.34 -15.08
C PHE A 29 1.06 1.64 -16.34
N LEU A 30 2.39 1.53 -16.52
CA LEU A 30 2.99 0.83 -17.65
C LEU A 30 2.64 -0.67 -17.67
N LEU A 31 2.69 -1.34 -16.51
CA LEU A 31 2.31 -2.76 -16.40
C LEU A 31 0.83 -2.97 -16.78
N THR A 32 -0.04 -2.03 -16.42
CA THR A 32 -1.46 -2.07 -16.81
C THR A 32 -1.63 -1.89 -18.32
N LEU A 33 -0.91 -0.94 -18.94
CA LEU A 33 -0.94 -0.71 -20.39
C LEU A 33 -0.39 -1.90 -21.20
N LEU A 34 0.63 -2.57 -20.68
CA LEU A 34 1.25 -3.75 -21.30
C LEU A 34 0.44 -5.03 -21.09
N GLU A 35 -0.77 -4.93 -20.54
CA GLU A 35 -1.66 -6.05 -20.23
C GLU A 35 -0.99 -7.14 -19.37
N VAL A 36 -0.03 -6.74 -18.54
CA VAL A 36 0.64 -7.68 -17.64
C VAL A 36 -0.41 -8.32 -16.74
N ASN A 37 -0.23 -9.61 -16.49
CA ASN A 37 -1.15 -10.38 -15.65
C ASN A 37 -1.37 -9.66 -14.31
N TYR A 38 -2.64 -9.41 -13.99
CA TYR A 38 -3.06 -8.68 -12.80
C TYR A 38 -2.46 -9.23 -11.49
N LEU A 39 -2.11 -10.51 -11.43
CA LEU A 39 -1.34 -11.13 -10.34
C LEU A 39 -0.05 -10.34 -10.05
N PHE A 40 0.77 -10.09 -11.08
CA PHE A 40 2.03 -9.37 -10.93
C PHE A 40 1.80 -7.93 -10.51
N ILE A 41 0.78 -7.27 -11.06
CA ILE A 41 0.42 -5.89 -10.72
C ILE A 41 0.04 -5.79 -9.23
N CYS A 42 -0.73 -6.75 -8.71
CA CYS A 42 -1.10 -6.79 -7.30
C CYS A 42 0.11 -7.04 -6.38
N ILE A 43 1.05 -7.89 -6.78
CA ILE A 43 2.30 -8.13 -6.03
C ILE A 43 3.15 -6.86 -5.99
N VAL A 44 3.30 -6.16 -7.12
CA VAL A 44 4.04 -4.88 -7.20
C VAL A 44 3.36 -3.83 -6.30
N PHE A 45 2.03 -3.74 -6.32
CA PHE A 45 1.28 -2.86 -5.46
C PHE A 45 1.51 -3.16 -3.96
N ALA A 46 1.40 -4.43 -3.54
CA ALA A 46 1.68 -4.83 -2.17
C ALA A 46 3.12 -4.51 -1.76
N SER A 47 4.09 -4.80 -2.62
CA SER A 47 5.51 -4.50 -2.41
C SER A 47 5.76 -3.00 -2.22
N SER A 48 5.10 -2.15 -3.03
CA SER A 48 5.21 -0.69 -2.91
C SER A 48 4.68 -0.17 -1.56
N THR A 49 3.63 -0.82 -1.04
CA THR A 49 3.06 -0.51 0.28
C THR A 49 4.02 -0.94 1.41
N VAL A 50 4.62 -2.13 1.29
CA VAL A 50 5.62 -2.63 2.25
C VAL A 50 6.86 -1.76 2.30
N ILE A 51 7.36 -1.31 1.13
CA ILE A 51 8.48 -0.36 1.03
C ILE A 51 8.13 0.97 1.70
N SER A 52 6.90 1.45 1.51
CA SER A 52 6.41 2.65 2.19
C SER A 52 6.43 2.50 3.71
N LEU A 53 5.99 1.36 4.23
CA LEU A 53 6.04 1.06 5.67
C LEU A 53 7.48 1.00 6.20
N PHE A 54 8.41 0.44 5.41
CA PHE A 54 9.83 0.41 5.75
C PHE A 54 10.42 1.83 5.87
N PHE A 55 10.23 2.66 4.83
CA PHE A 55 10.83 3.99 4.78
C PHE A 55 10.28 4.96 5.82
N TYR A 56 8.98 4.90 6.12
CA TYR A 56 8.35 5.84 7.04
C TYR A 56 8.13 5.31 8.44
N GLY A 57 8.08 4.00 8.61
CA GLY A 57 7.99 3.35 9.91
C GLY A 57 9.37 3.08 10.47
N LEU A 58 10.15 2.23 9.79
CA LEU A 58 11.35 1.63 10.35
C LEU A 58 12.55 2.59 10.32
N LEU A 59 12.71 3.36 9.25
CA LEU A 59 13.75 4.39 9.16
C LEU A 59 13.42 5.68 9.94
N ASN A 60 12.24 5.76 10.56
CA ASN A 60 11.83 6.92 11.33
C ASN A 60 11.79 6.59 12.83
N GLU A 61 12.84 6.94 13.55
CA GLU A 61 13.01 6.65 14.98
C GLU A 61 11.85 7.18 15.84
N LYS A 62 11.17 8.25 15.42
CA LYS A 62 10.00 8.81 16.12
C LYS A 62 8.78 7.88 16.15
N LYS A 63 8.70 6.86 15.28
CA LYS A 63 7.50 6.02 15.14
C LYS A 63 7.51 4.74 15.97
N ASN A 64 8.62 4.42 16.65
CA ASN A 64 8.78 3.20 17.45
C ASN A 64 8.27 1.94 16.71
N TYR A 65 8.51 1.89 15.40
CA TYR A 65 8.07 0.79 14.55
C TYR A 65 9.21 -0.19 14.42
N SER A 66 9.05 -1.34 15.06
CA SER A 66 10.10 -2.35 15.12
C SER A 66 10.19 -3.14 13.82
N PHE A 67 11.33 -3.78 13.60
CA PHE A 67 11.50 -4.72 12.49
C PHE A 67 10.49 -5.87 12.55
N THR A 68 10.11 -6.32 13.75
CA THR A 68 9.07 -7.33 13.95
C THR A 68 7.69 -6.84 13.52
N ASP A 69 7.35 -5.57 13.79
CA ASP A 69 6.09 -4.99 13.32
C ASP A 69 6.05 -4.88 11.80
N TRP A 70 7.19 -4.49 11.20
CA TRP A 70 7.34 -4.42 9.75
C TRP A 70 7.19 -5.79 9.07
N LEU A 71 7.85 -6.82 9.60
CA LEU A 71 7.72 -8.19 9.09
C LEU A 71 6.29 -8.70 9.22
N ALA A 72 5.65 -8.49 10.37
CA ALA A 72 4.27 -8.92 10.59
C ALA A 72 3.30 -8.24 9.60
N ASP A 73 3.40 -6.92 9.44
CA ASP A 73 2.57 -6.17 8.49
C ASP A 73 2.83 -6.62 7.04
N SER A 74 4.08 -6.90 6.68
CA SER A 74 4.45 -7.38 5.35
C SER A 74 3.86 -8.75 5.06
N LEU A 75 3.98 -9.69 6.01
CA LEU A 75 3.38 -11.02 5.89
C LEU A 75 1.86 -10.95 5.78
N ILE A 76 1.21 -10.08 6.55
CA ILE A 76 -0.24 -9.86 6.46
C ILE A 76 -0.61 -9.31 5.08
N LEU A 77 0.10 -8.30 4.57
CA LEU A 77 -0.15 -7.72 3.25
C LEU A 77 0.00 -8.75 2.12
N TYR A 78 1.08 -9.53 2.12
CA TYR A 78 1.29 -10.57 1.10
C TYR A 78 0.27 -11.71 1.22
N SER A 79 -0.09 -12.12 2.44
CA SER A 79 -1.11 -13.15 2.66
C SER A 79 -2.48 -12.69 2.18
N LEU A 80 -2.86 -11.46 2.50
CA LEU A 80 -4.09 -10.83 2.00
C LEU A 80 -4.09 -10.72 0.49
N THR A 81 -2.98 -10.27 -0.11
CA THR A 81 -2.84 -10.18 -1.56
C THR A 81 -2.99 -11.54 -2.23
N SER A 82 -2.35 -12.58 -1.67
CA SER A 82 -2.43 -13.95 -2.20
C SER A 82 -3.87 -14.50 -2.11
N LEU A 83 -4.52 -14.35 -0.96
CA LEU A 83 -5.90 -14.80 -0.75
C LEU A 83 -6.86 -14.03 -1.67
N GLN A 84 -6.66 -12.72 -1.79
CA GLN A 84 -7.49 -11.86 -2.61
C GLN A 84 -7.39 -12.22 -4.10
N VAL A 85 -6.17 -12.44 -4.61
CA VAL A 85 -5.99 -12.75 -6.02
C VAL A 85 -6.43 -14.18 -6.35
N LEU A 86 -6.09 -15.17 -5.51
CA LEU A 86 -6.36 -16.58 -5.80
C LEU A 86 -7.80 -17.02 -5.50
N ALA A 87 -8.47 -16.41 -4.52
CA ALA A 87 -9.80 -16.84 -4.10
C ALA A 87 -10.87 -15.78 -4.34
N ILE A 88 -10.66 -14.54 -3.89
CA ILE A 88 -11.73 -13.54 -3.88
C ILE A 88 -12.00 -12.97 -5.27
N THR A 89 -10.95 -12.65 -6.02
CA THR A 89 -11.07 -12.11 -7.37
C THR A 89 -11.81 -13.03 -8.32
N PRO A 90 -11.45 -14.32 -8.47
CA PRO A 90 -12.18 -15.21 -9.36
C PRO A 90 -13.65 -15.35 -8.95
N VAL A 91 -13.94 -15.51 -7.65
CA VAL A 91 -15.32 -15.61 -7.16
C VAL A 91 -16.14 -14.35 -7.44
N LEU A 92 -15.57 -13.16 -7.23
CA LEU A 92 -16.25 -11.89 -7.55
C LEU A 92 -16.47 -11.70 -9.04
N LYS A 93 -15.52 -12.15 -9.88
CA LYS A 93 -15.67 -12.13 -11.34
C LYS A 93 -16.84 -13.00 -11.80
N ASP A 94 -16.92 -14.22 -11.29
CA ASP A 94 -17.98 -15.16 -11.62
C ASP A 94 -19.35 -14.62 -11.15
N PHE A 95 -19.40 -13.99 -9.97
CA PHE A 95 -20.62 -13.39 -9.44
C PHE A 95 -21.14 -12.20 -10.26
N ILE A 96 -20.25 -11.35 -10.79
CA ILE A 96 -20.63 -10.17 -11.58
C ILE A 96 -20.95 -10.55 -13.04
N GLY A 97 -20.72 -11.82 -13.44
CA GLY A 97 -21.03 -12.30 -14.79
C GLY A 97 -20.11 -11.73 -15.86
N ILE A 98 -18.91 -11.27 -15.49
CA ILE A 98 -17.90 -10.81 -16.45
C ILE A 98 -17.23 -12.06 -17.04
N SER A 99 -17.63 -12.50 -18.23
CA SER A 99 -16.96 -13.59 -18.94
C SER A 99 -15.64 -13.09 -19.57
N PHE A 100 -14.55 -13.73 -19.16
CA PHE A 100 -13.16 -13.33 -19.42
C PHE A 100 -12.57 -13.96 -20.69
N GLU A 101 -13.30 -14.02 -21.80
CA GLU A 101 -12.62 -14.32 -23.06
C GLU A 101 -11.85 -13.09 -23.54
N ASN A 102 -10.60 -12.96 -23.05
CA ASN A 102 -9.51 -12.14 -23.60
C ASN A 102 -9.80 -10.66 -23.93
N SER A 103 -10.73 -10.00 -23.24
CA SER A 103 -10.90 -8.56 -23.41
C SER A 103 -9.97 -7.76 -22.47
N TYR A 104 -9.22 -6.83 -23.05
CA TYR A 104 -8.37 -5.84 -22.36
C TYR A 104 -9.08 -5.22 -21.13
N TYR A 105 -10.36 -4.87 -21.30
CA TYR A 105 -11.19 -4.28 -20.26
C TYR A 105 -11.35 -5.21 -19.06
N ALA A 106 -11.51 -6.52 -19.28
CA ALA A 106 -11.67 -7.46 -18.20
C ALA A 106 -10.40 -7.51 -17.32
N ASN A 107 -9.20 -7.43 -17.91
CA ASN A 107 -7.95 -7.37 -17.13
C ASN A 107 -7.88 -6.09 -16.28
N ILE A 108 -8.23 -4.92 -16.85
CA ILE A 108 -8.30 -3.66 -16.10
C ILE A 108 -9.31 -3.75 -14.94
N TYR A 109 -10.51 -4.28 -15.19
CA TYR A 109 -11.51 -4.48 -14.14
C TYR A 109 -11.00 -5.40 -13.04
N SER A 110 -10.27 -6.45 -13.40
CA SER A 110 -9.63 -7.36 -12.42
C SER A 110 -8.64 -6.63 -11.54
N ILE A 111 -7.80 -5.79 -12.13
CA ILE A 111 -6.78 -5.00 -11.43
C ILE A 111 -7.47 -4.03 -10.47
N LEU A 112 -8.45 -3.26 -10.94
CA LEU A 112 -9.16 -2.28 -10.13
C LEU A 112 -9.91 -2.93 -8.96
N LEU A 113 -10.66 -3.99 -9.24
CA LEU A 113 -11.36 -4.76 -8.22
C LEU A 113 -10.38 -5.36 -7.22
N SER A 114 -9.23 -5.85 -7.69
CA SER A 114 -8.25 -6.46 -6.80
C SER A 114 -7.59 -5.47 -5.87
N ILE A 115 -7.12 -4.34 -6.41
CA ILE A 115 -6.54 -3.26 -5.63
C ILE A 115 -7.56 -2.75 -4.61
N ALA A 116 -8.82 -2.54 -5.01
CA ALA A 116 -9.87 -2.10 -4.10
C ALA A 116 -10.10 -3.07 -2.93
N VAL A 117 -10.12 -4.37 -3.20
CA VAL A 117 -10.32 -5.40 -2.16
C VAL A 117 -9.11 -5.49 -1.23
N ILE A 118 -7.88 -5.51 -1.77
CA ILE A 118 -6.64 -5.45 -0.96
C ILE A 118 -6.68 -4.23 -0.04
N TYR A 119 -7.11 -3.10 -0.58
CA TYR A 119 -7.22 -1.85 0.15
C TYR A 119 -8.21 -1.94 1.32
N ILE A 120 -9.40 -2.49 1.08
CA ILE A 120 -10.42 -2.66 2.12
C ILE A 120 -9.92 -3.62 3.21
N PHE A 121 -9.27 -4.72 2.87
CA PHE A 121 -8.73 -5.62 3.89
C PHE A 121 -7.62 -4.96 4.70
N TRP A 122 -6.71 -4.24 4.03
CA TRP A 122 -5.66 -3.51 4.72
C TRP A 122 -6.23 -2.44 5.66
N TYR A 123 -7.30 -1.75 5.25
CA TYR A 123 -8.04 -0.79 6.07
C TYR A 123 -8.55 -1.46 7.36
N LEU A 124 -9.19 -2.62 7.22
CA LEU A 124 -9.73 -3.37 8.34
C LEU A 124 -8.63 -3.83 9.30
N VAL A 125 -7.51 -4.33 8.78
CA VAL A 125 -6.34 -4.70 9.59
C VAL A 125 -5.85 -3.50 10.40
N LEU A 126 -5.67 -2.34 9.77
CA LEU A 126 -5.21 -1.13 10.47
C LEU A 126 -6.22 -0.66 11.53
N LYS A 127 -7.52 -0.76 11.27
CA LYS A 127 -8.58 -0.44 12.25
C LYS A 127 -8.53 -1.37 13.46
N ILE A 128 -8.37 -2.66 13.21
CA ILE A 128 -8.24 -3.68 14.25
C ILE A 128 -6.99 -3.40 15.10
N GLN A 129 -5.84 -3.19 14.47
CA GLN A 129 -4.59 -2.83 15.16
C GLN A 129 -4.75 -1.56 16.00
N GLN A 130 -5.42 -0.53 15.47
CA GLN A 130 -5.66 0.71 16.21
C GLN A 130 -6.47 0.49 17.49
N ARG A 131 -7.49 -0.38 17.44
CA ARG A 131 -8.33 -0.72 18.60
C ARG A 131 -7.54 -1.47 19.67
N PHE A 132 -6.65 -2.37 19.27
CA PHE A 132 -5.86 -3.18 20.22
C PHE A 132 -4.64 -2.44 20.78
N PHE A 133 -3.98 -1.57 20.00
CA PHE A 133 -2.68 -0.98 20.35
C PHE A 133 -2.72 0.52 20.70
N LYS A 134 -3.86 1.06 21.16
CA LYS A 134 -4.06 2.43 21.68
C LYS A 134 -3.15 3.49 21.00
N ASN A 135 -3.51 3.92 19.79
CA ASN A 135 -2.90 5.03 19.03
C ASN A 135 -1.48 4.88 18.44
N LYS A 136 -0.77 3.75 18.61
CA LYS A 136 0.60 3.60 18.05
C LYS A 136 0.72 3.64 16.51
N HIS A 137 -0.38 3.50 15.76
CA HIS A 137 -0.33 3.23 14.31
C HIS A 137 -1.15 4.17 13.42
N ASN A 138 -1.62 5.31 13.93
CA ASN A 138 -2.36 6.30 13.13
C ASN A 138 -1.55 6.84 11.92
N TRP A 139 -0.22 6.74 11.98
CA TRP A 139 0.65 7.18 10.88
C TRP A 139 0.61 6.25 9.66
N LYS A 140 0.37 4.93 9.84
CA LYS A 140 0.31 3.96 8.74
C LYS A 140 -0.77 4.35 7.73
N TRP A 141 -1.91 4.84 8.23
CA TRP A 141 -3.04 5.39 7.46
C TRP A 141 -2.68 6.52 6.50
N SER A 142 -1.79 7.42 6.95
CA SER A 142 -1.39 8.58 6.15
C SER A 142 -0.48 8.20 4.99
N ILE A 143 0.19 7.04 5.07
CA ILE A 143 1.15 6.57 4.07
C ILE A 143 0.49 5.59 3.11
N SER A 144 -0.46 4.77 3.59
CA SER A 144 -1.29 3.91 2.73
C SER A 144 -2.37 4.67 1.95
N GLY A 145 -2.49 5.99 2.11
CA GLY A 145 -3.30 6.87 1.27
C GLY A 145 -4.80 6.89 1.56
N MET A 146 -5.26 6.32 2.69
CA MET A 146 -6.69 6.07 2.97
C MET A 146 -7.54 7.31 3.20
N ILE A 147 -6.92 8.38 3.72
CA ILE A 147 -7.54 9.69 3.85
C ILE A 147 -6.41 10.69 3.65
N ASN A 148 -6.63 11.66 2.76
CA ASN A 148 -5.75 12.81 2.60
C ASN A 148 -5.88 13.68 3.86
N SER A 149 -5.31 13.23 4.99
CA SER A 149 -5.17 14.08 6.17
C SER A 149 -3.94 14.97 5.98
N SER A 150 -4.08 15.92 5.05
CA SER A 150 -3.29 17.15 5.08
C SER A 150 -3.33 17.80 6.48
N THR A 151 -4.38 17.53 7.26
CA THR A 151 -4.59 18.01 8.63
C THR A 151 -3.88 17.25 9.76
N ASN A 152 -3.39 16.01 9.57
CA ASN A 152 -2.64 15.29 10.62
C ASN A 152 -1.12 15.31 10.43
N PHE A 153 -0.63 15.84 9.32
CA PHE A 153 0.81 16.05 9.10
C PHE A 153 1.31 17.36 9.70
N GLU A 154 0.43 18.29 10.08
CA GLU A 154 0.84 19.46 10.87
C GLU A 154 1.10 19.09 12.34
N ASN A 155 0.38 18.10 12.89
CA ASN A 155 0.69 17.49 14.18
C ASN A 155 1.98 16.62 14.15
N TRP A 156 2.59 16.41 12.98
CA TRP A 156 3.95 15.86 12.86
C TRP A 156 5.03 16.87 13.31
N ASN A 157 4.66 18.15 13.46
CA ASN A 157 5.53 19.25 13.90
C ASN A 157 5.29 19.67 15.36
N ALA A 158 4.33 19.07 16.08
CA ALA A 158 3.93 19.49 17.43
C ALA A 158 4.42 18.56 18.56
N GLU A 159 5.18 17.50 18.25
CA GLU A 159 5.88 16.63 19.22
C GLU A 159 7.36 16.39 18.84
#